data_AF-A0A934LWT0-F1
#
_entry.id   AF-A0A934LWT0-F1
#
_cell.length_a   1.000
_cell.length_b   1.000
_cell.length_c   1.000
_cell.angle_alpha   90.00
_cell.angle_beta   90.00
_cell.angle_gamma   90.00
#
_symmetry.space_group_name_H-M   'P 1'
#
loop_
_entity.id
_entity.type
_entity.pdbx_description
1 polymer ?
#
loop_
_entity_poly.entity_id
_entity_poly.type
_entity_poly.pdbx_seq_one_letter_code
_entity_poly.pdbx_strand_id
1 'polypeptide(L)'
;MSHNDSTSNTTFEQYFEDRFAPVEATLSIWGVRAFPRKGDLARDEALQQARIVMWTQYSGDPETWASKPPQVWVAFSKQVYEHFILHEKVVERHTDYAEDLVRDDSDQTGDEALSGKLRAQQQRSQYPRETLLADDRIDLERGIRRGFEKLPERYHADMRLVMADIMEGYSQIEIRQRHGWSDNHTRVLFRHLRTTFYEALTGHKRPPCGYVGSKAPATDDELCQLCELRAQGLSFVKIGARLGYSQGWVMQNLRQMQHHRPTLTEREQARNERIAEVQALLDQGMKLRNIAVELGTSYNTVRRLLGKC
;
A
#
# COMPACT_ATOMS: atom_id res chain seq x y z
N MET A 1 18.87 -42.33 10.73
CA MET A 1 17.45 -42.68 10.91
C MET A 1 16.71 -41.41 11.31
N SER A 2 16.03 -40.77 10.36
CA SER A 2 15.04 -39.72 10.64
C SER A 2 14.09 -39.65 9.44
N HIS A 3 13.13 -40.58 9.41
CA HIS A 3 12.07 -40.64 8.40
C HIS A 3 10.66 -40.71 9.05
N ASN A 4 10.54 -40.40 10.34
CA ASN A 4 9.28 -40.53 11.09
C ASN A 4 8.51 -39.20 11.30
N ASP A 5 9.07 -38.04 10.98
CA ASP A 5 8.42 -36.74 11.27
C ASP A 5 7.50 -36.22 10.16
N SER A 6 7.61 -36.72 8.93
CA SER A 6 6.81 -36.21 7.81
C SER A 6 5.39 -36.81 7.78
N THR A 7 5.24 -38.03 8.29
CA THR A 7 3.98 -38.80 8.25
C THR A 7 3.04 -38.42 9.41
N SER A 8 3.60 -38.03 10.56
CA SER A 8 2.85 -37.58 11.74
C SER A 8 2.16 -36.23 11.51
N ASN A 9 2.83 -35.29 10.85
CA ASN A 9 2.25 -33.98 10.51
C ASN A 9 1.07 -34.10 9.53
N THR A 10 1.14 -35.01 8.56
CA THR A 10 0.02 -35.21 7.60
C THR A 10 -1.21 -35.81 8.28
N THR A 11 -1.03 -36.77 9.20
CA THR A 11 -2.16 -37.31 9.98
C THR A 11 -2.76 -36.31 10.96
N PHE A 12 -1.93 -35.41 11.50
CA PHE A 12 -2.34 -34.36 12.42
C PHE A 12 -3.24 -33.30 11.74
N GLU A 13 -2.80 -32.83 10.58
CA GLU A 13 -3.57 -31.91 9.72
C GLU A 13 -4.84 -32.56 9.21
N GLN A 14 -4.76 -33.80 8.71
CA GLN A 14 -5.92 -34.51 8.20
C GLN A 14 -6.99 -34.71 9.27
N TYR A 15 -6.60 -35.03 10.51
CA TYR A 15 -7.55 -35.18 11.62
C TYR A 15 -8.29 -33.87 11.90
N PHE A 16 -7.60 -32.73 11.86
CA PHE A 16 -8.24 -31.43 12.02
C PHE A 16 -9.24 -31.16 10.89
N GLU A 17 -8.84 -31.40 9.63
CA GLU A 17 -9.68 -31.18 8.45
C GLU A 17 -10.95 -32.04 8.51
N ASP A 18 -10.82 -33.32 8.84
CA ASP A 18 -11.96 -34.24 8.97
C ASP A 18 -12.94 -33.79 10.07
N ARG A 19 -12.42 -33.22 11.16
CA ARG A 19 -13.22 -32.73 12.29
C ARG A 19 -13.83 -31.35 12.02
N PHE A 20 -13.14 -30.50 11.27
CA PHE A 20 -13.57 -29.13 11.00
C PHE A 20 -14.53 -29.03 9.81
N ALA A 21 -14.42 -29.90 8.79
CA ALA A 21 -15.33 -29.91 7.63
C ALA A 21 -16.84 -29.84 7.98
N PRO A 22 -17.38 -30.65 8.93
CA PRO A 22 -18.79 -30.53 9.32
C PRO A 22 -19.09 -29.25 10.09
N VAL A 23 -18.10 -28.69 10.81
CA VAL A 23 -18.22 -27.40 11.51
C VAL A 23 -18.29 -26.27 10.49
N GLU A 24 -17.45 -26.30 9.45
CA GLU A 24 -17.43 -25.34 8.35
C GLU A 24 -18.77 -25.30 7.60
N ALA A 25 -19.30 -26.48 7.24
CA ALA A 25 -20.63 -26.58 6.63
C ALA A 25 -21.74 -26.01 7.53
N THR A 26 -21.65 -26.28 8.84
CA THR A 26 -22.61 -25.75 9.83
C THR A 26 -22.53 -24.23 9.91
N LEU A 27 -21.33 -23.65 9.93
CA LEU A 27 -21.10 -22.22 9.99
C LEU A 27 -21.55 -21.51 8.71
N SER A 28 -21.31 -22.09 7.53
CA SER A 28 -21.76 -21.51 6.26
C SER A 28 -23.28 -21.34 6.23
N ILE A 29 -24.04 -22.39 6.60
CA ILE A 29 -25.51 -22.33 6.65
C ILE A 29 -26.00 -21.40 7.77
N TRP A 30 -25.38 -21.49 8.95
CA TRP A 30 -25.77 -20.68 10.11
C TRP A 30 -25.49 -19.19 9.89
N GLY A 31 -24.34 -18.84 9.30
CA GLY A 31 -23.92 -17.46 9.05
C GLY A 31 -24.87 -16.71 8.11
N VAL A 32 -25.37 -17.38 7.06
CA VAL A 32 -26.41 -16.81 6.18
C VAL A 32 -27.69 -16.48 6.94
N ARG A 33 -28.10 -17.33 7.89
CA ARG A 33 -29.32 -17.14 8.68
C ARG A 33 -29.16 -16.11 9.80
N ALA A 34 -28.02 -16.13 10.48
CA ALA A 34 -27.75 -15.27 11.64
C ALA A 34 -27.37 -13.83 11.21
N PHE A 35 -26.69 -13.68 10.07
CA PHE A 35 -26.21 -12.39 9.57
C PHE A 35 -26.68 -12.14 8.13
N PRO A 36 -28.01 -12.03 7.88
CA PRO A 36 -28.56 -11.89 6.53
C PRO A 36 -28.18 -10.58 5.86
N ARG A 37 -27.83 -9.54 6.63
CA ARG A 37 -27.41 -8.22 6.13
C ARG A 37 -25.94 -8.12 5.75
N LYS A 38 -25.15 -9.16 6.01
CA LYS A 38 -23.72 -9.20 5.68
C LYS A 38 -23.54 -9.84 4.30
N GLY A 39 -22.60 -9.31 3.51
CA GLY A 39 -22.27 -9.84 2.19
C GLY A 39 -21.61 -11.23 2.28
N ASP A 40 -21.64 -11.99 1.17
CA ASP A 40 -21.02 -13.32 1.11
C ASP A 40 -19.52 -13.28 1.43
N LEU A 41 -18.80 -12.28 0.89
CA LEU A 41 -17.38 -12.07 1.20
C LEU A 41 -17.11 -11.87 2.69
N ALA A 42 -17.98 -11.13 3.38
CA ALA A 42 -17.83 -10.91 4.82
C ALA A 42 -18.09 -12.19 5.62
N ARG A 43 -19.03 -13.01 5.16
CA ARG A 43 -19.32 -14.32 5.74
C ARG A 43 -18.20 -15.33 5.52
N ASP A 44 -17.57 -15.29 4.35
CA ASP A 44 -16.42 -16.14 4.00
C ASP A 44 -15.17 -15.72 4.78
N GLU A 45 -14.90 -14.43 4.93
CA GLU A 45 -13.77 -13.94 5.73
C GLU A 45 -13.94 -14.35 7.21
N ALA A 46 -15.14 -14.19 7.78
CA ALA A 46 -15.44 -14.65 9.14
C ALA A 46 -15.30 -16.18 9.29
N LEU A 47 -15.63 -16.96 8.26
CA LEU A 47 -15.43 -18.41 8.23
C LEU A 47 -13.93 -18.78 8.25
N GLN A 48 -13.12 -18.09 7.44
CA GLN A 48 -11.67 -18.30 7.42
C GLN A 48 -11.01 -17.92 8.75
N GLN A 49 -11.45 -16.81 9.38
CA GLN A 49 -10.95 -16.46 10.71
C GLN A 49 -11.33 -17.50 11.77
N ALA A 50 -12.55 -18.03 11.72
CA ALA A 50 -12.95 -19.14 12.59
C ALA A 50 -12.06 -20.38 12.41
N ARG A 51 -11.68 -20.70 11.17
CA ARG A 51 -10.75 -21.80 10.86
C ARG A 51 -9.35 -21.55 11.41
N ILE A 52 -8.78 -20.36 11.20
CA ILE A 52 -7.44 -20.00 11.68
C ILE A 52 -7.35 -20.06 13.21
N VAL A 53 -8.35 -19.48 13.90
CA VAL A 53 -8.37 -19.50 15.36
C VAL A 53 -8.57 -20.91 15.89
N MET A 54 -9.44 -21.72 15.28
CA MET A 54 -9.61 -23.11 15.67
C MET A 54 -8.33 -23.92 15.45
N TRP A 55 -7.64 -23.72 14.34
CA TRP A 55 -6.34 -24.35 14.07
C TRP A 55 -5.29 -23.96 15.11
N THR A 56 -5.24 -22.68 15.49
CA THR A 56 -4.33 -22.18 16.53
C THR A 56 -4.61 -22.84 17.89
N GLN A 57 -5.88 -22.99 18.25
CA GLN A 57 -6.28 -23.64 19.50
C GLN A 57 -5.99 -25.15 19.49
N TYR A 58 -6.28 -25.82 18.38
CA TYR A 58 -6.01 -27.25 18.21
C TYR A 58 -4.51 -27.55 18.18
N SER A 59 -3.70 -26.76 17.46
CA SER A 59 -2.24 -26.92 17.43
C SER A 59 -1.56 -26.64 18.76
N GLY A 60 -2.12 -25.74 19.59
CA GLY A 60 -1.61 -25.44 20.92
C GLY A 60 -1.91 -26.51 21.98
N ASP A 61 -3.02 -27.24 21.85
CA ASP A 61 -3.44 -28.28 22.81
C ASP A 61 -4.28 -29.38 22.11
N PRO A 62 -3.64 -30.24 21.31
CA PRO A 62 -4.36 -31.13 20.41
C PRO A 62 -5.08 -32.27 21.12
N GLU A 63 -4.51 -32.80 22.20
CA GLU A 63 -5.11 -33.91 22.96
C GLU A 63 -6.44 -33.47 23.61
N THR A 64 -6.44 -32.29 24.23
CA THR A 64 -7.64 -31.73 24.85
C THR A 64 -8.69 -31.39 23.80
N TRP A 65 -8.30 -30.79 22.68
CA TRP A 65 -9.26 -30.46 21.63
C TRP A 65 -9.79 -31.66 20.84
N ALA A 66 -8.97 -32.69 20.61
CA ALA A 66 -9.40 -33.95 20.01
C ALA A 66 -10.44 -34.68 20.87
N SER A 67 -10.28 -34.63 22.21
CA SER A 67 -11.24 -35.20 23.17
C SER A 67 -12.57 -34.45 23.26
N LYS A 68 -12.62 -33.19 22.83
CA LYS A 68 -13.84 -32.37 22.91
C LYS A 68 -14.91 -32.91 21.96
N PRO A 69 -16.18 -32.90 22.39
CA PRO A 69 -17.27 -33.34 21.53
C PRO A 69 -17.52 -32.31 20.41
N PRO A 70 -18.09 -32.72 19.26
CA PRO A 70 -18.29 -31.85 18.09
C PRO A 70 -19.08 -30.58 18.39
N GLN A 71 -20.00 -30.61 19.36
CA GLN A 71 -20.79 -29.45 19.77
C GLN A 71 -19.91 -28.32 20.33
N VAL A 72 -18.82 -28.65 21.01
CA VAL A 72 -17.90 -27.66 21.57
C VAL A 72 -17.08 -27.00 20.46
N TRP A 73 -16.69 -27.77 19.44
CA TRP A 73 -16.06 -27.22 18.24
C TRP A 73 -17.00 -26.23 17.53
N VAL A 74 -18.25 -26.63 17.29
CA VAL A 74 -19.25 -25.75 16.66
C VAL A 74 -19.52 -24.50 17.50
N ALA A 75 -19.71 -24.65 18.81
CA ALA A 75 -20.01 -23.52 19.69
C ALA A 75 -18.85 -22.50 19.73
N PHE A 76 -17.62 -22.99 19.83
CA PHE A 76 -16.43 -22.14 19.81
C PHE A 76 -16.27 -21.46 18.45
N SER A 77 -16.36 -22.19 17.34
CA SER A 77 -16.27 -21.59 16.00
C SER A 77 -17.36 -20.56 15.75
N LYS A 78 -18.58 -20.74 16.29
CA LYS A 78 -19.66 -19.74 16.21
C LYS A 78 -19.32 -18.46 16.97
N GLN A 79 -18.77 -18.55 18.18
CA GLN A 79 -18.34 -17.38 18.94
C GLN A 79 -17.26 -16.59 18.20
N VAL A 80 -16.28 -17.31 17.64
CA VAL A 80 -15.22 -16.70 16.84
C VAL A 80 -15.82 -16.04 15.58
N TYR A 81 -16.64 -16.75 14.83
CA TYR A 81 -17.33 -16.23 13.65
C TYR A 81 -18.14 -14.97 13.95
N GLU A 82 -18.94 -14.99 15.01
CA GLU A 82 -19.76 -13.85 15.47
C GLU A 82 -18.90 -12.65 15.86
N HIS A 83 -17.80 -12.89 16.57
CA HIS A 83 -16.85 -11.84 16.91
C HIS A 83 -16.28 -11.17 15.66
N PHE A 84 -15.79 -11.95 14.70
CA PHE A 84 -15.17 -11.40 13.50
C PHE A 84 -16.17 -10.67 12.60
N ILE A 85 -17.37 -11.23 12.40
CA ILE A 85 -18.38 -10.61 11.52
C ILE A 85 -19.00 -9.33 12.12
N LEU A 86 -18.94 -9.14 13.44
CA LEU A 86 -19.50 -7.98 14.15
C LEU A 86 -18.47 -6.93 14.58
N HIS A 87 -17.22 -7.30 14.87
CA HIS A 87 -16.28 -6.42 15.56
C HIS A 87 -14.98 -6.16 14.81
N GLU A 88 -14.52 -7.11 14.00
CA GLU A 88 -13.40 -6.81 13.15
C GLU A 88 -13.89 -6.05 11.92
N LYS A 89 -13.04 -5.18 11.37
CA LYS A 89 -13.17 -4.74 9.99
C LYS A 89 -12.95 -5.96 9.09
N VAL A 90 -13.84 -6.96 9.15
CA VAL A 90 -14.17 -7.78 7.98
C VAL A 90 -14.52 -6.73 6.97
N VAL A 91 -13.53 -6.42 6.15
CA VAL A 91 -13.59 -5.27 5.29
C VAL A 91 -14.75 -5.67 4.41
N GLU A 92 -15.88 -4.96 4.51
CA GLU A 92 -16.77 -4.81 3.37
C GLU A 92 -15.89 -4.11 2.31
N ARG A 93 -14.94 -4.87 1.75
CA ARG A 93 -14.47 -4.70 0.40
C ARG A 93 -15.72 -5.05 -0.34
N HIS A 94 -16.58 -4.05 -0.50
CA HIS A 94 -17.16 -3.82 -1.78
C HIS A 94 -15.99 -3.97 -2.74
N THR A 95 -15.79 -5.19 -3.23
CA THR A 95 -15.16 -5.39 -4.51
C THR A 95 -16.16 -4.72 -5.42
N ASP A 96 -16.00 -3.41 -5.61
CA ASP A 96 -16.46 -2.75 -6.80
C ASP A 96 -15.81 -3.58 -7.91
N TYR A 97 -16.58 -4.53 -8.46
CA TYR A 97 -16.13 -5.26 -9.62
C TYR A 97 -15.86 -4.21 -10.70
N ALA A 98 -14.91 -4.44 -11.60
CA ALA A 98 -14.61 -3.49 -12.68
C ALA A 98 -15.85 -3.14 -13.54
N GLU A 99 -16.91 -3.93 -13.40
CA GLU A 99 -18.25 -3.76 -13.97
C GLU A 99 -19.08 -2.64 -13.29
N ASP A 100 -18.83 -2.30 -12.02
CA ASP A 100 -19.51 -1.22 -11.28
C ASP A 100 -18.98 0.19 -11.62
N LEU A 101 -17.92 0.31 -12.42
CA LEU A 101 -17.37 1.60 -12.89
C LEU A 101 -17.80 1.97 -14.31
N VAL A 102 -18.65 1.18 -14.94
CA VAL A 102 -19.28 1.59 -16.20
C VAL A 102 -20.37 2.61 -15.86
N ARG A 103 -20.12 3.89 -16.18
CA ARG A 103 -21.18 4.87 -16.36
C ARG A 103 -22.04 4.39 -17.52
N ASP A 104 -23.13 3.71 -17.19
CA ASP A 104 -24.21 3.52 -18.15
C ASP A 104 -24.94 4.86 -18.23
N ASP A 105 -24.75 5.59 -19.33
CA ASP A 105 -25.46 6.85 -19.66
C ASP A 105 -26.92 6.54 -20.06
N SER A 106 -27.59 5.66 -19.31
CA SER A 106 -29.02 5.41 -19.46
C SER A 106 -29.75 6.11 -18.31
N ASP A 107 -30.69 7.00 -18.67
CA ASP A 107 -31.58 7.75 -17.76
C ASP A 107 -32.57 6.80 -17.03
N GLN A 108 -32.06 5.78 -16.36
CA GLN A 108 -32.84 4.91 -15.50
C GLN A 108 -32.86 5.47 -14.09
N THR A 109 -34.06 5.69 -13.57
CA THR A 109 -34.27 6.16 -12.20
C THR A 109 -33.72 5.11 -11.23
N GLY A 110 -33.11 5.53 -10.12
CA GLY A 110 -32.31 4.66 -9.23
C GLY A 110 -32.96 3.35 -8.77
N ASP A 111 -34.30 3.29 -8.76
CA ASP A 111 -35.07 2.08 -8.40
C ASP A 111 -35.16 1.03 -9.53
N GLU A 112 -35.10 1.44 -10.80
CA GLU A 112 -35.02 0.53 -11.95
C GLU A 112 -33.62 -0.07 -12.10
N ALA A 113 -32.58 0.73 -11.83
CA ALA A 113 -31.20 0.25 -11.77
C ALA A 113 -31.00 -0.78 -10.64
N LEU A 114 -31.63 -0.56 -9.48
CA LEU A 114 -31.62 -1.52 -8.37
C LEU A 114 -32.40 -2.80 -8.68
N SER A 115 -33.56 -2.69 -9.36
CA SER A 115 -34.35 -3.85 -9.79
C SER A 115 -33.69 -4.66 -10.90
N GLY A 116 -32.97 -4.00 -11.81
CA GLY A 116 -32.12 -4.63 -12.83
C GLY A 116 -30.94 -5.37 -12.20
N LYS A 117 -30.26 -4.75 -11.22
CA LYS A 117 -29.14 -5.34 -10.48
C LYS A 117 -29.56 -6.55 -9.63
N LEU A 118 -30.73 -6.51 -8.98
CA LEU A 118 -31.28 -7.65 -8.23
C LEU A 118 -31.65 -8.83 -9.15
N ARG A 119 -32.05 -8.58 -10.40
CA ARG A 119 -32.29 -9.64 -11.40
C ARG A 119 -30.99 -10.18 -12.01
N ALA A 120 -29.97 -9.34 -12.20
CA ALA A 120 -28.66 -9.76 -12.70
C ALA A 120 -27.91 -10.65 -11.69
N GLN A 121 -28.00 -10.33 -10.38
CA GLN A 121 -27.45 -11.15 -9.31
C GLN A 121 -28.12 -12.54 -9.17
N GLN A 122 -29.28 -12.75 -9.80
CA GLN A 122 -29.99 -14.03 -9.81
C GLN A 122 -29.62 -14.95 -10.98
N GLN A 123 -28.74 -14.55 -11.90
CA GLN A 123 -28.24 -15.48 -12.89
C GLN A 123 -27.22 -16.42 -12.24
N ARG A 124 -27.71 -17.54 -11.71
CA ARG A 124 -26.87 -18.70 -11.39
C ARG A 124 -26.02 -19.00 -12.62
N SER A 125 -24.69 -18.85 -12.48
CA SER A 125 -23.74 -19.30 -13.49
C SER A 125 -24.10 -20.74 -13.88
N GLN A 126 -24.32 -20.98 -15.18
CA GLN A 126 -24.65 -22.31 -15.71
C GLN A 126 -23.49 -23.31 -15.55
N TYR A 127 -22.30 -22.84 -15.21
CA TYR A 127 -21.09 -23.65 -15.15
C TYR A 127 -20.85 -24.20 -13.75
N PRO A 128 -20.48 -25.48 -13.63
CA PRO A 128 -20.01 -26.06 -12.38
C PRO A 128 -18.86 -25.23 -11.79
N ARG A 129 -18.84 -25.09 -10.45
CA ARG A 129 -17.81 -24.33 -9.71
C ARG A 129 -16.38 -24.72 -10.10
N GLU A 130 -16.14 -25.99 -10.36
CA GLU A 130 -14.84 -26.53 -10.77
C GLU A 130 -14.34 -25.93 -12.09
N THR A 131 -15.25 -25.67 -13.03
CA THR A 131 -14.93 -25.03 -14.32
C THR A 131 -14.54 -23.57 -14.13
N LEU A 132 -15.27 -22.83 -13.30
CA LEU A 132 -14.96 -21.44 -12.99
C LEU A 132 -13.60 -21.31 -12.28
N LEU A 133 -13.32 -22.19 -11.31
CA LEU A 133 -12.03 -22.22 -10.62
C LEU A 133 -10.86 -22.59 -11.55
N ALA A 134 -11.11 -23.46 -12.54
CA ALA A 134 -10.10 -23.81 -13.54
C ALA A 134 -9.80 -22.62 -14.47
N ASP A 135 -10.82 -21.89 -14.90
CA ASP A 135 -10.66 -20.69 -15.74
C ASP A 135 -9.94 -19.58 -14.97
N ASP A 136 -10.33 -19.32 -13.71
CA ASP A 136 -9.66 -18.36 -12.83
C ASP A 136 -8.18 -18.71 -12.63
N ARG A 137 -7.86 -20.00 -12.49
CA ARG A 137 -6.48 -20.48 -12.38
C ARG A 137 -5.69 -20.21 -13.67
N ILE A 138 -6.28 -20.48 -14.83
CA ILE A 138 -5.63 -20.24 -16.13
C ILE A 138 -5.34 -18.75 -16.32
N ASP A 139 -6.28 -17.88 -15.95
CA ASP A 139 -6.10 -16.44 -16.07
C ASP A 139 -5.10 -15.89 -15.06
N LEU A 140 -5.05 -16.44 -13.85
CA LEU A 140 -4.05 -16.11 -12.84
C LEU A 140 -2.64 -16.54 -13.29
N GLU A 141 -2.48 -17.75 -13.81
CA GLU A 141 -1.21 -18.24 -14.38
C GLU A 141 -0.73 -17.38 -15.56
N ARG A 142 -1.66 -16.98 -16.44
CA ARG A 142 -1.37 -16.09 -17.58
C ARG A 142 -1.02 -14.67 -17.11
N GLY A 143 -1.67 -14.16 -16.08
CA GLY A 143 -1.37 -12.86 -15.48
C GLY A 143 -0.01 -12.84 -14.78
N ILE A 144 0.34 -13.90 -14.06
CA ILE A 144 1.66 -14.08 -13.46
C ILE A 144 2.74 -14.10 -14.54
N ARG A 145 2.55 -14.87 -15.62
CA ARG A 145 3.50 -14.92 -16.75
C ARG A 145 3.75 -13.53 -17.36
N ARG A 146 2.67 -12.80 -17.67
CA ARG A 146 2.73 -11.42 -18.19
C ARG A 146 3.38 -10.44 -17.20
N GLY A 147 3.20 -10.66 -15.90
CA GLY A 147 3.86 -9.87 -14.85
C GLY A 147 5.37 -10.07 -14.84
N PHE A 148 5.84 -11.33 -14.96
CA PHE A 148 7.27 -11.64 -15.07
C PHE A 148 7.91 -11.12 -16.35
N GLU A 149 7.21 -11.15 -17.49
CA GLU A 149 7.69 -10.56 -18.75
C GLU A 149 7.99 -9.05 -18.63
N LYS A 150 7.23 -8.34 -17.79
CA LYS A 150 7.40 -6.90 -17.54
C LYS A 150 8.33 -6.59 -16.36
N LEU A 151 8.62 -7.58 -15.52
CA LEU A 151 9.49 -7.42 -14.36
C LEU A 151 10.95 -7.44 -14.80
N PRO A 152 11.81 -6.51 -14.33
CA PRO A 152 13.25 -6.59 -14.58
C PRO A 152 13.83 -7.92 -14.09
N GLU A 153 14.64 -8.58 -14.91
CA GLU A 153 15.12 -9.95 -14.69
C GLU A 153 15.83 -10.15 -13.34
N ARG A 154 16.55 -9.12 -12.88
CA ARG A 154 17.21 -9.10 -11.55
C ARG A 154 16.27 -9.34 -10.36
N TYR A 155 14.96 -9.14 -10.52
CA TYR A 155 13.97 -9.34 -9.46
C TYR A 155 13.18 -10.66 -9.61
N HIS A 156 13.43 -11.46 -10.65
CA HIS A 156 12.62 -12.65 -10.93
C HIS A 156 12.72 -13.70 -9.83
N ALA A 157 13.94 -14.04 -9.40
CA ALA A 157 14.16 -15.02 -8.34
C ALA A 157 13.50 -14.58 -7.03
N ASP A 158 13.76 -13.34 -6.61
CA ASP A 158 13.21 -12.78 -5.38
C ASP A 158 11.69 -12.63 -5.42
N MET A 159 11.11 -12.28 -6.57
CA MET A 159 9.66 -12.19 -6.72
C MET A 159 8.97 -13.56 -6.58
N ARG A 160 9.60 -14.65 -7.06
CA ARG A 160 9.05 -16.00 -6.84
C ARG A 160 9.01 -16.36 -5.35
N LEU A 161 10.06 -16.00 -4.61
CA LEU A 161 10.10 -16.18 -3.16
C LEU A 161 9.00 -15.36 -2.47
N VAL A 162 8.85 -14.08 -2.84
CA VAL A 162 7.77 -13.22 -2.31
C VAL A 162 6.39 -13.83 -2.56
N MET A 163 6.12 -14.32 -3.77
CA MET A 163 4.83 -14.93 -4.09
C MET A 163 4.58 -16.20 -3.28
N ALA A 164 5.58 -17.08 -3.16
CA ALA A 164 5.48 -18.30 -2.37
C ALA A 164 5.22 -17.98 -0.89
N ASP A 165 5.99 -17.06 -0.30
CA ASP A 165 5.82 -16.71 1.11
C ASP A 165 4.48 -16.02 1.40
N ILE A 166 3.95 -15.22 0.45
CA ILE A 166 2.60 -14.64 0.59
C ILE A 166 1.54 -15.74 0.58
N MET A 167 1.70 -16.76 -0.28
CA MET A 167 0.79 -17.91 -0.30
C MET A 167 0.89 -18.75 0.98
N GLU A 168 2.06 -18.81 1.61
CA GLU A 168 2.27 -19.43 2.93
C GLU A 168 1.78 -18.54 4.10
N GLY A 169 1.33 -17.32 3.82
CA GLY A 169 0.71 -16.42 4.81
C GLY A 169 1.69 -15.50 5.54
N TYR A 170 2.95 -15.43 5.13
CA TYR A 170 3.92 -14.53 5.77
C TYR A 170 3.62 -13.06 5.45
N SER A 171 3.78 -12.22 6.46
CA SER A 171 3.74 -10.77 6.32
C SER A 171 5.00 -10.23 5.64
N GLN A 172 4.92 -9.01 5.10
CA GLN A 172 6.06 -8.33 4.48
C GLN A 172 7.28 -8.22 5.41
N ILE A 173 7.06 -8.06 6.71
CA ILE A 173 8.14 -7.95 7.72
C ILE A 173 8.84 -9.30 7.89
N GLU A 174 8.08 -10.39 7.98
CA GLU A 174 8.60 -11.74 8.12
C GLU A 174 9.36 -12.18 6.87
N ILE A 175 8.84 -11.88 5.67
CA ILE A 175 9.51 -12.15 4.39
C ILE A 175 10.86 -11.44 4.32
N ARG A 176 10.91 -10.16 4.72
CA ARG A 176 12.18 -9.40 4.78
C ARG A 176 13.20 -10.07 5.69
N GLN A 177 12.76 -10.51 6.88
CA GLN A 177 13.64 -11.14 7.87
C GLN A 177 14.12 -12.52 7.38
N ARG A 178 13.22 -13.32 6.81
CA ARG A 178 13.48 -14.67 6.31
C ARG A 178 14.57 -14.69 5.24
N HIS A 179 14.56 -13.71 4.34
CA HIS A 179 15.52 -13.62 3.23
C HIS A 179 16.69 -12.66 3.49
N GLY A 180 16.76 -12.04 4.68
CA GLY A 180 17.84 -11.10 5.03
C GLY A 180 17.89 -9.85 4.14
N TRP A 181 16.75 -9.44 3.56
CA TRP A 181 16.70 -8.33 2.60
C TRP A 181 16.72 -6.97 3.29
N SER A 182 17.26 -5.98 2.58
CA SER A 182 17.14 -4.58 3.01
C SER A 182 15.68 -4.09 2.89
N ASP A 183 15.29 -3.13 3.73
CA ASP A 183 13.95 -2.57 3.73
C ASP A 183 13.55 -1.98 2.36
N ASN A 184 14.50 -1.31 1.69
CA ASN A 184 14.25 -0.75 0.37
C ASN A 184 14.06 -1.84 -0.70
N HIS A 185 14.81 -2.95 -0.62
CA HIS A 185 14.67 -4.08 -1.54
C HIS A 185 13.29 -4.73 -1.43
N THR A 186 12.87 -5.06 -0.19
CA THR A 186 11.53 -5.60 0.07
C THR A 186 10.45 -4.65 -0.42
N ARG A 187 10.57 -3.34 -0.15
CA ARG A 187 9.60 -2.34 -0.60
C ARG A 187 9.50 -2.26 -2.13
N VAL A 188 10.62 -2.41 -2.84
CA VAL A 188 10.65 -2.43 -4.31
C VAL A 188 9.97 -3.68 -4.87
N LEU A 189 10.22 -4.86 -4.29
CA LEU A 189 9.54 -6.10 -4.68
C LEU A 189 8.02 -6.00 -4.46
N PHE A 190 7.57 -5.57 -3.28
CA PHE A 190 6.14 -5.39 -3.00
C PHE A 190 5.48 -4.27 -3.82
N ARG A 191 6.26 -3.29 -4.29
CA ARG A 191 5.77 -2.33 -5.28
C ARG A 191 5.55 -3.01 -6.63
N HIS A 192 6.55 -3.74 -7.14
CA HIS A 192 6.43 -4.48 -8.40
C HIS A 192 5.29 -5.49 -8.38
N LEU A 193 5.08 -6.19 -7.26
CA LEU A 193 3.93 -7.08 -7.10
C LEU A 193 2.59 -6.33 -7.27
N ARG A 194 2.42 -5.19 -6.58
CA ARG A 194 1.18 -4.40 -6.64
C ARG A 194 0.97 -3.63 -7.92
N THR A 195 2.03 -3.32 -8.67
CA THR A 195 1.92 -2.55 -9.92
C THR A 195 1.99 -3.49 -11.12
N THR A 196 3.13 -4.15 -11.31
CA THR A 196 3.44 -4.92 -12.52
C THR A 196 2.54 -6.14 -12.65
N PHE A 197 2.30 -6.88 -11.56
CA PHE A 197 1.45 -8.08 -11.60
C PHE A 197 -0.04 -7.74 -11.56
N TYR A 198 -0.45 -6.71 -10.81
CA TYR A 198 -1.83 -6.21 -10.83
C TYR A 198 -2.26 -5.72 -12.23
N GLU A 199 -1.42 -4.92 -12.90
CA GLU A 199 -1.68 -4.45 -14.27
C GLU A 199 -1.65 -5.60 -15.30
N ALA A 200 -0.83 -6.63 -15.06
CA ALA A 200 -0.79 -7.81 -15.91
C ALA A 200 -2.01 -8.72 -15.77
N LEU A 201 -2.57 -8.82 -14.56
CA LEU A 201 -3.79 -9.58 -14.27
C LEU A 201 -5.05 -8.86 -14.77
N THR A 202 -5.16 -7.56 -14.49
CA THR A 202 -6.39 -6.81 -14.79
C THR A 202 -6.43 -6.25 -16.22
N GLY A 203 -5.29 -6.21 -16.93
CA GLY A 203 -5.17 -5.52 -18.22
C GLY A 203 -5.35 -4.00 -18.14
N HIS A 204 -5.70 -3.48 -16.97
CA HIS A 204 -5.89 -2.07 -16.70
C HIS A 204 -4.52 -1.50 -16.33
N LYS A 205 -4.00 -0.63 -17.20
CA LYS A 205 -2.90 0.24 -16.80
C LYS A 205 -3.47 1.16 -15.75
N ARG A 206 -2.95 1.11 -14.51
CA ARG A 206 -3.30 2.15 -13.55
C ARG A 206 -2.97 3.49 -14.22
N PRO A 207 -3.87 4.50 -14.15
CA PRO A 207 -3.43 5.86 -14.45
C PRO A 207 -2.18 6.08 -13.61
N PRO A 208 -1.05 6.49 -14.20
CA PRO A 208 0.24 6.50 -13.54
C PRO A 208 0.03 7.07 -12.15
N CYS A 209 0.11 6.20 -11.13
CA CYS A 209 -0.05 6.61 -9.76
C CYS A 209 1.05 7.64 -9.60
N GLY A 210 0.66 8.90 -9.55
CA GLY A 210 1.59 10.01 -9.41
C GLY A 210 2.41 9.63 -8.21
N TYR A 211 3.64 9.19 -8.46
CA TYR A 211 4.60 9.05 -7.41
C TYR A 211 4.54 10.40 -6.70
N VAL A 212 4.60 10.43 -5.38
CA VAL A 212 4.65 11.71 -4.65
C VAL A 212 5.89 12.54 -5.08
N GLY A 213 6.75 12.00 -5.98
CA GLY A 213 7.74 12.73 -6.78
C GLY A 213 7.68 12.57 -8.33
N SER A 214 6.61 12.07 -8.95
CA SER A 214 6.43 12.06 -10.42
C SER A 214 5.14 12.80 -10.78
N LYS A 215 5.11 14.09 -10.44
CA LYS A 215 4.39 15.04 -11.29
C LYS A 215 5.15 15.15 -12.62
N ALA A 216 4.48 15.66 -13.65
CA ALA A 216 5.05 15.96 -14.97
C ALA A 216 6.45 16.60 -14.84
N PRO A 217 7.36 16.36 -15.80
CA PRO A 217 8.63 17.09 -15.85
C PRO A 217 8.33 18.59 -15.73
N ALA A 218 9.09 19.29 -14.89
CA ALA A 218 8.91 20.72 -14.68
C ALA A 218 8.94 21.45 -16.03
N THR A 219 8.03 22.38 -16.23
CA THR A 219 8.09 23.25 -17.42
C THR A 219 9.30 24.19 -17.32
N ASP A 220 9.75 24.72 -18.45
CA ASP A 220 10.90 25.66 -18.48
C ASP A 220 10.65 26.88 -17.58
N ASP A 221 9.41 27.36 -17.51
CA ASP A 221 9.00 28.46 -16.62
C ASP A 221 9.13 28.07 -15.13
N GLU A 222 8.74 26.84 -14.76
CA GLU A 222 8.87 26.34 -13.40
C GLU A 222 10.34 26.13 -13.01
N LEU A 223 11.18 25.70 -13.95
CA LEU A 223 12.62 25.58 -13.76
C LEU A 223 13.28 26.94 -13.53
N CYS A 224 12.89 27.97 -14.30
CA CYS A 224 13.33 29.35 -14.09
C CYS A 224 12.95 29.85 -12.68
N GLN A 225 11.70 29.67 -12.27
CA GLN A 225 11.24 30.07 -10.93
C GLN A 225 11.96 29.33 -9.80
N LEU A 226 12.27 28.04 -9.98
CA LEU A 226 13.07 27.27 -9.03
C LEU A 226 14.48 27.86 -8.86
N CYS A 227 15.14 28.25 -9.95
CA CYS A 227 16.46 28.87 -9.94
C CYS A 227 16.45 30.24 -9.26
N GLU A 228 15.48 31.09 -9.59
CA GLU A 228 15.34 32.41 -8.96
C GLU A 228 15.11 32.32 -7.45
N LEU A 229 14.16 31.48 -7.03
CA LEU A 229 13.89 31.27 -5.60
C LEU A 229 15.10 30.66 -4.87
N ARG A 230 15.90 29.86 -5.57
CA ARG A 230 17.13 29.30 -5.00
C ARG A 230 18.24 30.34 -4.89
N ALA A 231 18.39 31.22 -5.89
CA ALA A 231 19.33 32.34 -5.87
C ALA A 231 19.00 33.35 -4.76
N GLN A 232 17.71 33.53 -4.46
CA GLN A 232 17.24 34.30 -3.31
C GLN A 232 17.55 33.64 -1.94
N GLY A 233 18.14 32.44 -1.94
CA GLY A 233 18.57 31.74 -0.73
C GLY A 233 17.48 30.93 -0.03
N LEU A 234 16.32 30.70 -0.65
CA LEU A 234 15.26 29.91 -0.03
C LEU A 234 15.66 28.43 0.08
N SER A 235 15.28 27.81 1.20
CA SER A 235 15.42 26.37 1.41
C SER A 235 14.41 25.59 0.56
N PHE A 236 14.74 24.34 0.19
CA PHE A 236 13.88 23.47 -0.62
C PHE A 236 12.45 23.32 -0.07
N VAL A 237 12.28 23.30 1.26
CA VAL A 237 10.96 23.24 1.92
C VAL A 237 10.12 24.48 1.62
N LYS A 238 10.73 25.67 1.73
CA LYS A 238 10.06 26.96 1.47
C LYS A 238 9.75 27.16 -0.01
N ILE A 239 10.66 26.73 -0.89
CA ILE A 239 10.43 26.75 -2.33
C ILE A 239 9.24 25.85 -2.68
N GLY A 240 9.22 24.62 -2.15
CA GLY A 240 8.11 23.69 -2.35
C GLY A 240 6.78 24.25 -1.85
N ALA A 241 6.76 24.80 -0.64
CA ALA A 241 5.56 25.44 -0.09
C ALA A 241 5.05 26.60 -0.95
N ARG A 242 5.96 27.40 -1.54
CA ARG A 242 5.60 28.57 -2.36
C ARG A 242 5.07 28.21 -3.74
N LEU A 243 5.58 27.12 -4.31
CA LEU A 243 5.19 26.65 -5.65
C LEU A 243 4.13 25.53 -5.62
N GLY A 244 3.66 25.10 -4.45
CA GLY A 244 2.69 24.00 -4.33
C GLY A 244 3.30 22.61 -4.63
N TYR A 245 4.61 22.45 -4.43
CA TYR A 245 5.37 21.24 -4.70
C TYR A 245 5.99 20.62 -3.45
N SER A 246 6.29 19.32 -3.53
CA SER A 246 7.00 18.63 -2.44
C SER A 246 8.47 19.03 -2.41
N GLN A 247 9.08 19.07 -1.23
CA GLN A 247 10.52 19.32 -1.08
C GLN A 247 11.37 18.36 -1.93
N GLY A 248 10.94 17.10 -2.06
CA GLY A 248 11.61 16.08 -2.86
C GLY A 248 11.61 16.42 -4.35
N TRP A 249 10.49 16.91 -4.87
CA TRP A 249 10.36 17.35 -6.27
C TRP A 249 11.26 18.54 -6.57
N VAL A 250 11.28 19.55 -5.68
CA VAL A 250 12.18 20.72 -5.80
C VAL A 250 13.64 20.28 -5.81
N MET A 251 13.99 19.40 -4.86
CA MET A 251 15.34 18.87 -4.77
C MET A 251 15.72 18.16 -6.07
N GLN A 252 14.88 17.25 -6.56
CA GLN A 252 15.13 16.45 -7.76
C GLN A 252 15.32 17.29 -9.02
N ASN A 253 14.46 18.27 -9.28
CA ASN A 253 14.59 19.14 -10.45
C ASN A 253 15.85 20.02 -10.37
N LEU A 254 16.18 20.56 -9.20
CA LEU A 254 17.45 21.27 -8.99
C LEU A 254 18.68 20.36 -9.12
N ARG A 255 18.58 19.05 -8.78
CA ARG A 255 19.66 18.08 -9.01
C ARG A 255 19.87 17.84 -10.51
N GLN A 256 18.77 17.69 -11.25
CA GLN A 256 18.79 17.38 -12.68
C GLN A 256 19.35 18.55 -13.51
N MET A 257 19.11 19.80 -13.09
CA MET A 257 19.65 20.99 -13.74
C MET A 257 21.15 21.24 -13.53
N GLN A 258 21.90 20.32 -12.91
CA GLN A 258 23.33 20.48 -12.59
C GLN A 258 23.71 21.74 -11.78
N HIS A 259 22.76 22.55 -11.31
CA HIS A 259 22.96 23.60 -10.29
C HIS A 259 23.15 23.01 -8.89
N HIS A 260 23.89 21.91 -8.84
CA HIS A 260 24.09 21.15 -7.65
C HIS A 260 25.24 21.77 -6.88
N ARG A 261 24.84 22.69 -5.99
CA ARG A 261 25.63 23.29 -4.93
C ARG A 261 26.37 24.54 -5.43
N PRO A 262 26.03 25.74 -4.92
CA PRO A 262 27.02 26.80 -4.98
C PRO A 262 28.25 26.24 -4.27
N THR A 263 29.39 26.32 -4.95
CA THR A 263 30.68 25.88 -4.43
C THR A 263 30.88 26.50 -3.04
N LEU A 264 31.62 25.86 -2.12
CA LEU A 264 31.79 26.41 -0.75
C LEU A 264 32.27 27.88 -0.80
N THR A 265 33.10 28.17 -1.80
CA THR A 265 33.54 29.49 -2.26
C THR A 265 32.42 30.43 -2.71
N GLU A 266 31.44 29.98 -3.49
CA GLU A 266 30.31 30.82 -3.95
C GLU A 266 29.34 31.15 -2.81
N ARG A 267 29.15 30.24 -1.85
CA ARG A 267 28.36 30.52 -0.63
C ARG A 267 29.06 31.53 0.27
N GLU A 268 30.37 31.42 0.38
CA GLU A 268 31.18 32.38 1.12
C GLU A 268 31.19 33.74 0.43
N GLN A 269 31.29 33.79 -0.90
CA GLN A 269 31.19 35.02 -1.69
C GLN A 269 29.84 35.70 -1.52
N ALA A 270 28.72 34.98 -1.75
CA ALA A 270 27.38 35.54 -1.57
C ALA A 270 27.13 36.00 -0.13
N ARG A 271 27.70 35.31 0.87
CA ARG A 271 27.65 35.74 2.28
C ARG A 271 28.47 37.01 2.49
N ASN A 272 29.67 37.10 1.92
CA ASN A 272 30.56 38.26 2.05
C ASN A 272 29.99 39.50 1.35
N GLU A 273 29.36 39.32 0.18
CA GLU A 273 28.63 40.37 -0.52
C GLU A 273 27.47 40.89 0.34
N ARG A 274 26.68 39.99 0.94
CA ARG A 274 25.60 40.37 1.86
C ARG A 274 26.11 41.11 3.10
N ILE A 275 27.28 40.72 3.62
CA ILE A 275 27.92 41.41 4.74
C ILE A 275 28.37 42.82 4.30
N ALA A 276 28.97 42.95 3.13
CA ALA A 276 29.41 44.23 2.58
C ALA A 276 28.24 45.18 2.34
N GLU A 277 27.12 44.68 1.80
CA GLU A 277 25.90 45.46 1.58
C GLU A 277 25.30 45.97 2.90
N VAL A 278 25.19 45.09 3.91
CA VAL A 278 24.73 45.48 5.25
C VAL A 278 25.68 46.49 5.90
N GLN A 279 27.00 46.34 5.71
CA GLN A 279 28.00 47.26 6.24
C GLN A 279 27.93 48.63 5.55
N ALA A 280 27.75 48.68 4.24
CA ALA A 280 27.59 49.94 3.49
C ALA A 280 26.34 50.71 3.95
N LEU A 281 25.22 50.02 4.19
CA LEU A 281 23.99 50.64 4.71
C LEU A 281 24.16 51.12 6.16
N LEU A 282 24.97 50.42 6.96
CA LEU A 282 25.36 50.88 8.30
C LEU A 282 26.24 52.12 8.26
N ASP A 283 27.21 52.17 7.33
CA ASP A 283 28.12 53.30 7.17
C ASP A 283 27.38 54.54 6.66
N GLN A 284 26.26 54.35 5.94
CA GLN A 284 25.29 55.41 5.61
C GLN A 284 24.43 55.86 6.80
N GLY A 285 24.63 55.28 8.00
CA GLY A 285 23.94 55.65 9.23
C GLY A 285 22.57 54.99 9.43
N MET A 286 22.19 53.99 8.62
CA MET A 286 20.91 53.32 8.78
C MET A 286 20.88 52.44 10.04
N LYS A 287 19.75 52.46 10.75
CA LYS A 287 19.51 51.54 11.87
C LYS A 287 19.25 50.12 11.34
N LEU A 288 19.74 49.11 12.06
CA LEU A 288 19.59 47.68 11.70
C LEU A 288 18.15 47.24 11.37
N ARG A 289 17.14 47.82 12.02
CA ARG A 289 15.72 47.52 11.72
C ARG A 289 15.30 48.03 10.34
N ASN A 290 15.79 49.20 9.93
CA ASN A 290 15.49 49.77 8.62
C ASN A 290 16.22 49.01 7.52
N ILE A 291 17.46 48.59 7.78
CA ILE A 291 18.23 47.69 6.88
C ILE A 291 17.49 46.37 6.65
N ALA A 292 16.90 45.80 7.71
CA ALA A 292 16.13 44.57 7.60
C ALA A 292 14.90 44.74 6.70
N VAL A 293 14.20 45.88 6.81
CA VAL A 293 13.05 46.22 5.96
C VAL A 293 13.50 46.44 4.51
N GLU A 294 14.56 47.21 4.29
CA GLU A 294 15.12 47.53 2.96
C GLU A 294 15.54 46.26 2.20
N LEU A 295 16.23 45.35 2.89
CA LEU A 295 16.71 44.09 2.31
C LEU A 295 15.64 42.97 2.30
N GLY A 296 14.43 43.24 2.80
CA GLY A 296 13.37 42.23 2.90
C GLY A 296 13.74 41.03 3.79
N THR A 297 14.54 41.23 4.84
CA THR A 297 15.02 40.18 5.74
C THR A 297 14.64 40.43 7.20
N SER A 298 14.94 39.46 8.08
CA SER A 298 14.66 39.62 9.51
C SER A 298 15.78 40.41 10.21
N TYR A 299 15.42 41.18 11.24
CA TYR A 299 16.38 41.87 12.12
C TYR A 299 17.47 40.93 12.66
N ASN A 300 17.09 39.71 13.03
CA ASN A 300 18.02 38.69 13.53
C ASN A 300 18.99 38.20 12.44
N THR A 301 18.58 38.19 11.18
CA THR A 301 19.45 37.85 10.04
C THR A 301 20.53 38.92 9.86
N VAL A 302 20.14 40.20 9.86
CA VAL A 302 21.08 41.33 9.74
C VAL A 302 22.08 41.31 10.91
N ARG A 303 21.60 41.10 12.14
CA ARG A 303 22.44 40.99 13.34
C ARG A 303 23.45 39.84 13.26
N ARG A 304 23.05 38.67 12.75
CA ARG A 304 23.93 37.51 12.55
C ARG A 304 24.97 37.71 11.46
N LEU A 305 24.62 38.41 10.37
CA LEU A 305 25.57 38.72 9.29
C LEU A 305 26.74 39.56 9.81
N LEU A 306 26.48 40.48 10.73
CA LEU A 306 27.48 41.35 11.36
C LEU A 306 28.27 40.71 12.51
N GLY A 307 28.05 39.42 12.82
CA GLY A 307 28.74 38.74 13.92
C GLY A 307 28.41 39.27 15.32
N LYS A 308 27.38 40.13 15.46
CA LYS A 308 26.94 40.68 16.76
C LYS A 308 25.96 39.71 17.39
N CYS A 309 26.43 38.61 17.98
CA CYS A 309 25.58 37.73 18.80
C CYS A 309 25.06 38.43 20.05
#